data_AF-A0A1T1BJX2-F1
#
_entry.id   AF-A0A1T1BJX2-F1
#
_cell.length_a   1.000
_cell.length_b   1.000
_cell.length_c   1.000
_cell.angle_alpha   90.00
_cell.angle_beta   90.00
_cell.angle_gamma   90.00
#
_symmetry.space_group_name_H-M   'P 1'
#
loop_
_entity.id
_entity.type
_entity.pdbx_description
1 polymer ?
#
loop_
_entity_poly.entity_id
_entity_poly.type
_entity_poly.pdbx_seq_one_letter_code
_entity_poly.pdbx_strand_id
1 'polypeptide(L)'
;MNDKSVSIIIKKHLYSHEAELKLEDWKNQFHHNYVKMLLAMALNHCTENSDLVINGYLITNKILYLITKTNDKNFDSSLKKIENHIYFLLENHTKELKTIDRYSFETHEEKLYFIRKPLFKMYPLKNEHLIQLLTGKKITLPYFDRKLEDLKLLIRNHPFCSAVDYSGALGPVEVTLLVNDSITF
;
A
#
# COMPACT_ATOMS: atom_id res chain seq x y z
N MET A 1 11.15 36.33 -36.06
CA MET A 1 10.43 36.24 -34.76
C MET A 1 10.50 34.78 -34.34
N ASN A 2 11.35 34.45 -33.37
CA ASN A 2 11.62 33.08 -32.97
C ASN A 2 10.97 32.86 -31.61
N ASP A 3 9.74 32.37 -31.62
CA ASP A 3 8.94 32.11 -30.43
C ASP A 3 9.42 30.81 -29.79
N LYS A 4 10.46 30.91 -28.96
CA LYS A 4 10.91 29.79 -28.13
C LYS A 4 9.89 29.64 -27.01
N SER A 5 8.94 28.73 -27.22
CA SER A 5 8.05 28.23 -26.18
C SER A 5 8.90 27.59 -25.08
N VAL A 6 9.19 28.36 -24.03
CA VAL A 6 9.83 27.85 -22.81
C VAL A 6 8.79 26.99 -22.11
N SER A 7 8.87 25.67 -22.30
CA SER A 7 8.14 24.72 -21.48
C SER A 7 8.67 24.82 -20.05
N ILE A 8 7.94 25.55 -19.21
CA ILE A 8 8.18 25.58 -17.77
C ILE A 8 7.87 24.17 -17.27
N ILE A 9 8.90 23.33 -17.13
CA ILE A 9 8.80 22.09 -16.37
C ILE A 9 8.64 22.50 -14.91
N ILE A 10 7.39 22.71 -14.49
CA ILE A 10 7.06 22.90 -13.08
C ILE A 10 7.46 21.58 -12.40
N LYS A 11 8.60 21.59 -11.69
CA LYS A 11 8.96 20.47 -10.82
C LYS A 11 7.85 20.31 -9.79
N LYS A 12 6.99 19.31 -10.00
CA LYS A 12 5.91 18.94 -9.06
C LYS A 12 6.58 18.69 -7.71
N HIS A 13 6.25 19.50 -6.71
CA HIS A 13 6.84 19.34 -5.38
C HIS A 13 6.15 18.17 -4.68
N LEU A 14 6.91 17.11 -4.43
CA LEU A 14 6.43 15.92 -3.74
C LEU A 14 6.73 16.03 -2.24
N TYR A 15 5.69 15.96 -1.42
CA TYR A 15 5.78 15.89 0.03
C TYR A 15 5.88 14.43 0.47
N SER A 16 6.79 14.14 1.40
CA SER A 16 6.95 12.79 1.97
C SER A 16 6.03 12.62 3.19
N HIS A 17 5.39 11.46 3.28
CA HIS A 17 4.44 11.11 4.33
C HIS A 17 4.81 9.75 4.91
N GLU A 18 4.91 9.69 6.23
CA GLU A 18 5.24 8.50 7.00
C GLU A 18 4.12 8.23 8.00
N ALA A 19 3.33 7.19 7.72
CA ALA A 19 2.08 6.94 8.44
C ALA A 19 1.98 5.50 8.96
N GLU A 20 1.45 5.37 10.16
CA GLU A 20 0.91 4.13 10.72
C GLU A 20 -0.61 4.17 10.59
N LEU A 21 -1.17 3.35 9.71
CA LEU A 21 -2.59 3.24 9.46
C LEU A 21 -3.12 2.03 10.23
N LYS A 22 -3.69 2.28 11.41
CA LYS A 22 -4.31 1.22 12.21
C LYS A 22 -5.62 0.81 11.56
N LEU A 23 -5.76 -0.47 11.25
CA LEU A 23 -6.99 -1.02 10.71
C LEU A 23 -8.04 -1.12 11.81
N GLU A 24 -9.20 -0.52 11.55
CA GLU A 24 -10.38 -0.55 12.43
C GLU A 24 -11.13 -1.90 12.33
N ASP A 25 -12.26 -2.00 13.04
CA ASP A 25 -12.98 -3.26 13.27
C ASP A 25 -13.51 -3.97 12.00
N TRP A 26 -13.60 -3.29 10.86
CA TRP A 26 -14.07 -3.88 9.60
C TRP A 26 -13.26 -5.11 9.20
N LYS A 27 -11.96 -5.13 9.51
CA LYS A 27 -11.05 -6.24 9.20
C LYS A 27 -11.45 -7.55 9.87
N ASN A 28 -12.18 -7.48 10.99
CA ASN A 28 -12.59 -8.66 11.76
C ASN A 28 -13.72 -9.44 11.06
N GLN A 29 -14.32 -8.87 10.01
CA GLN A 29 -15.36 -9.51 9.21
C GLN A 29 -14.79 -10.43 8.12
N PHE A 30 -13.47 -10.39 7.89
CA PHE A 30 -12.82 -11.07 6.77
C PHE A 30 -11.60 -11.86 7.24
N HIS A 31 -11.21 -12.87 6.45
CA HIS A 31 -9.98 -13.60 6.71
C HIS A 31 -8.75 -12.68 6.59
N HIS A 32 -7.78 -12.81 7.49
CA HIS A 32 -6.64 -11.89 7.54
C HIS A 32 -5.86 -11.79 6.22
N ASN A 33 -5.66 -12.89 5.50
CA ASN A 33 -4.97 -12.86 4.21
C ASN A 33 -5.77 -12.12 3.14
N TYR A 34 -7.10 -12.20 3.19
CA TYR A 34 -7.97 -11.47 2.27
C TYR A 34 -7.90 -9.97 2.54
N VAL A 35 -7.91 -9.55 3.80
CA VAL A 35 -7.69 -8.13 4.18
C VAL A 35 -6.34 -7.63 3.65
N LYS A 36 -5.26 -8.39 3.83
CA LYS A 36 -3.93 -8.00 3.32
C LYS A 36 -3.91 -7.87 1.81
N MET A 37 -4.58 -8.79 1.10
CA MET A 37 -4.71 -8.75 -0.35
C MET A 37 -5.48 -7.51 -0.82
N LEU A 38 -6.60 -7.17 -0.19
CA LEU A 38 -7.37 -5.96 -0.50
C LEU A 38 -6.51 -4.69 -0.33
N LEU A 39 -5.73 -4.62 0.74
CA LEU A 39 -4.83 -3.50 0.99
C LEU A 39 -3.76 -3.39 -0.09
N ALA A 40 -3.14 -4.51 -0.47
CA ALA A 40 -2.13 -4.54 -1.53
C ALA A 40 -2.72 -4.11 -2.88
N MET A 41 -3.90 -4.62 -3.25
CA MET A 41 -4.60 -4.22 -4.47
C MET A 41 -4.94 -2.72 -4.48
N ALA A 42 -5.42 -2.18 -3.37
CA ALA A 42 -5.73 -0.76 -3.26
C ALA A 42 -4.49 0.13 -3.35
N LEU A 43 -3.40 -0.27 -2.72
CA LEU A 43 -2.12 0.43 -2.84
C LEU A 43 -1.62 0.44 -4.29
N ASN A 44 -1.64 -0.71 -4.96
CA ASN A 44 -1.22 -0.83 -6.36
C ASN A 44 -2.07 0.06 -7.28
N HIS A 45 -3.39 -0.03 -7.16
CA HIS A 45 -4.30 0.82 -7.94
C HIS A 45 -4.04 2.31 -7.71
N CYS A 46 -3.83 2.73 -6.46
CA CYS A 46 -3.52 4.13 -6.16
C CYS A 46 -2.15 4.56 -6.70
N THR A 47 -1.17 3.68 -6.80
CA THR A 47 0.12 4.01 -7.43
C THR A 47 0.00 4.18 -8.94
N GLU A 48 -0.85 3.41 -9.61
CA GLU A 48 -1.05 3.51 -11.06
C GLU A 48 -1.97 4.67 -11.45
N ASN A 49 -3.03 4.92 -10.67
CA ASN A 49 -4.13 5.82 -11.06
C ASN A 49 -4.15 7.12 -10.25
N SER A 50 -3.18 7.36 -9.38
CA SER A 50 -3.08 8.58 -8.61
C SER A 50 -1.65 9.05 -8.43
N ASP A 51 -1.49 10.26 -7.90
CA ASP A 51 -0.21 10.89 -7.61
C ASP A 51 0.51 10.29 -6.37
N LEU A 52 0.27 9.01 -6.06
CA LEU A 52 0.80 8.31 -4.89
C LEU A 52 2.03 7.49 -5.27
N VAL A 53 3.21 7.94 -4.88
CA VAL A 53 4.44 7.16 -5.01
C VAL A 53 4.69 6.42 -3.70
N ILE A 54 4.76 5.09 -3.73
CA ILE A 54 5.05 4.27 -2.56
C ILE A 54 6.56 4.03 -2.48
N ASN A 55 7.18 4.52 -1.40
CA ASN A 55 8.60 4.34 -1.11
C ASN A 55 8.85 3.14 -0.19
N GLY A 56 7.86 2.77 0.63
CA GLY A 56 7.94 1.59 1.48
C GLY A 56 6.60 1.28 2.14
N TYR A 57 6.30 0.00 2.35
CA TYR A 57 5.11 -0.45 3.06
C TYR A 57 5.31 -1.77 3.80
N LEU A 58 4.52 -1.97 4.85
CA LEU A 58 4.38 -3.25 5.55
C LEU A 58 2.92 -3.43 5.99
N ILE A 59 2.27 -4.48 5.50
CA ILE A 59 0.88 -4.78 5.84
C ILE A 59 0.82 -5.89 6.89
N THR A 60 0.46 -5.54 8.13
CA THR A 60 0.24 -6.52 9.20
C THR A 60 -1.26 -6.80 9.41
N ASN A 61 -1.62 -7.68 10.35
CA ASN A 61 -3.03 -7.96 10.67
C ASN A 61 -3.76 -6.77 11.35
N LYS A 62 -3.02 -5.74 11.78
CA LYS A 62 -3.55 -4.63 12.60
C LYS A 62 -3.15 -3.26 12.07
N ILE A 63 -2.01 -3.15 11.39
CA ILE A 63 -1.41 -1.89 10.99
C ILE A 63 -0.85 -2.02 9.58
N LEU A 64 -1.15 -1.03 8.74
CA LEU A 64 -0.44 -0.75 7.50
C LEU A 64 0.58 0.37 7.79
N TYR A 65 1.86 0.03 7.72
CA TYR A 65 2.93 1.02 7.73
C TYR A 65 3.16 1.49 6.30
N LEU A 66 3.19 2.80 6.09
CA LEU A 66 3.24 3.38 4.75
C LEU A 66 4.16 4.59 4.70
N ILE A 67 5.11 4.56 3.77
CA ILE A 67 6.05 5.63 3.49
C ILE A 67 5.84 5.99 2.03
N THR A 68 5.31 7.18 1.79
CA THR A 68 4.85 7.60 0.45
C THR A 68 5.25 9.03 0.15
N LYS A 69 5.16 9.38 -1.12
CA LYS A 69 5.25 10.75 -1.59
C LYS A 69 4.00 11.10 -2.39
N THR A 70 3.46 12.28 -2.12
CA THR A 70 2.28 12.80 -2.81
C THR A 70 2.47 14.29 -3.12
N ASN A 71 1.66 14.85 -4.02
CA ASN A 71 1.70 16.29 -4.31
C ASN A 71 1.03 17.14 -3.23
N ASP A 72 0.25 16.49 -2.36
CA ASP A 72 -0.48 17.17 -1.31
C ASP A 72 0.39 17.26 -0.06
N LYS A 73 0.38 18.43 0.58
CA LYS A 73 1.08 18.65 1.85
C LYS A 73 0.53 17.78 3.00
N ASN A 74 -0.69 17.28 2.86
CA ASN A 74 -1.33 16.39 3.81
C ASN A 74 -1.69 15.06 3.12
N PHE A 75 -1.58 13.97 3.86
CA PHE A 75 -1.87 12.63 3.39
C PHE A 75 -3.37 12.29 3.33
N ASP A 76 -4.24 13.07 3.98
CA ASP A 76 -5.69 12.80 4.10
C ASP A 76 -6.39 12.54 2.74
N SER A 77 -6.05 13.30 1.69
CA SER A 77 -6.63 13.13 0.35
C SER A 77 -6.28 11.77 -0.26
N SER A 78 -5.04 11.33 -0.05
CA SER A 78 -4.48 10.11 -0.59
C SER A 78 -4.97 8.90 0.21
N LEU A 79 -5.07 9.06 1.53
CA LEU A 79 -5.72 8.08 2.40
C LEU A 79 -7.18 7.84 1.97
N LYS A 80 -7.95 8.90 1.70
CA LYS A 80 -9.34 8.77 1.25
C LYS A 80 -9.45 8.04 -0.10
N LYS A 81 -8.50 8.25 -1.02
CA LYS A 81 -8.45 7.50 -2.29
C LYS A 81 -8.20 6.01 -2.07
N ILE A 82 -7.27 5.67 -1.16
CA ILE A 82 -7.01 4.28 -0.77
C ILE A 82 -8.26 3.65 -0.16
N GLU A 83 -8.91 4.34 0.79
CA GLU A 83 -10.13 3.85 1.42
C GLU A 83 -11.26 3.61 0.41
N ASN A 84 -11.50 4.58 -0.48
CA ASN A 84 -12.51 4.47 -1.53
C ASN A 84 -12.28 3.25 -2.44
N HIS A 85 -11.02 2.95 -2.78
CA HIS A 85 -10.73 1.78 -3.59
C HIS A 85 -10.93 0.47 -2.83
N ILE A 86 -10.62 0.43 -1.53
CA ILE A 86 -10.94 -0.74 -0.69
C ILE A 86 -12.46 -0.96 -0.63
N TYR A 87 -13.24 0.11 -0.48
CA TYR A 87 -14.71 0.02 -0.54
C TYR A 87 -15.19 -0.55 -1.87
N PHE A 88 -14.66 -0.05 -2.98
CA PHE A 88 -14.98 -0.56 -4.31
C PHE A 88 -14.68 -2.06 -4.45
N LEU A 89 -13.51 -2.52 -3.99
CA LEU A 89 -13.14 -3.95 -4.01
C LEU A 89 -14.08 -4.78 -3.15
N LEU A 90 -14.42 -4.30 -1.95
CA LEU A 90 -15.36 -4.98 -1.05
C LEU A 90 -16.75 -5.11 -1.68
N GLU A 91 -17.28 -4.05 -2.31
CA GLU A 91 -18.58 -4.07 -2.96
C GLU A 91 -18.63 -4.98 -4.19
N ASN A 92 -17.54 -5.08 -4.96
CA ASN A 92 -17.53 -5.87 -6.19
C ASN A 92 -17.24 -7.35 -5.94
N HIS A 93 -16.26 -7.68 -5.10
CA HIS A 93 -16.00 -9.09 -4.76
C HIS A 93 -17.18 -9.73 -4.02
N THR A 94 -17.95 -8.95 -3.24
CA THR A 94 -19.17 -9.47 -2.62
C THR A 94 -20.30 -9.74 -3.62
N LYS A 95 -20.37 -8.99 -4.73
CA LYS A 95 -21.31 -9.27 -5.83
C LYS A 95 -20.91 -10.51 -6.62
N GLU A 96 -19.62 -10.69 -6.91
CA GLU A 96 -19.09 -11.86 -7.62
C GLU A 96 -19.23 -13.16 -6.80
N LEU A 97 -18.99 -13.09 -5.48
CA LEU A 97 -19.22 -14.22 -4.58
C LEU A 97 -20.70 -14.61 -4.48
N LYS A 98 -21.64 -13.65 -4.56
CA LYS A 98 -23.08 -13.92 -4.60
C LYS A 98 -23.53 -14.64 -5.88
N THR A 99 -22.77 -14.50 -6.97
CA THR A 99 -23.09 -15.14 -8.26
C THR A 99 -22.53 -16.55 -8.41
N ILE A 100 -21.57 -16.98 -7.57
CA ILE A 100 -20.76 -18.18 -7.85
C ILE A 100 -21.18 -19.46 -7.09
N ASP A 101 -21.60 -19.46 -5.81
CA ASP A 101 -22.14 -20.70 -5.14
C ASP A 101 -22.65 -20.39 -3.71
N ARG A 102 -23.83 -20.82 -3.22
CA ARG A 102 -24.22 -22.18 -2.76
C ARG A 102 -23.26 -22.93 -1.81
N TYR A 103 -22.09 -22.39 -1.50
CA TYR A 103 -21.19 -22.94 -0.46
C TYR A 103 -20.81 -21.86 0.56
N SER A 104 -21.60 -21.82 1.63
CA SER A 104 -21.21 -21.53 3.01
C SER A 104 -20.01 -20.59 3.25
N PHE A 105 -20.02 -19.39 2.69
CA PHE A 105 -19.61 -18.26 3.51
C PHE A 105 -20.88 -17.78 4.19
N GLU A 106 -20.94 -17.85 5.52
CA GLU A 106 -21.90 -17.09 6.30
C GLU A 106 -21.56 -15.61 6.18
N THR A 107 -21.64 -15.07 4.96
CA THR A 107 -21.77 -13.65 4.70
C THR A 107 -23.08 -13.25 5.35
N HIS A 108 -23.00 -12.85 6.61
CA HIS A 108 -24.06 -12.13 7.29
C HIS A 108 -24.32 -10.89 6.44
N GLU A 109 -25.30 -10.98 5.55
CA GLU A 109 -25.63 -9.98 4.53
C GLU A 109 -25.89 -8.59 5.15
N GLU A 110 -26.16 -8.55 6.44
CA GLU A 110 -26.38 -7.36 7.25
C GLU A 110 -25.10 -6.57 7.62
N LYS A 111 -23.89 -7.15 7.50
CA LYS A 111 -22.65 -6.50 8.01
C LYS A 111 -21.96 -5.54 7.03
N LEU A 112 -22.18 -5.68 5.72
CA LEU A 112 -21.55 -4.80 4.70
C LEU A 112 -22.12 -3.37 4.75
N TYR A 113 -23.38 -3.19 5.15
CA TYR A 113 -24.03 -1.89 5.29
C TYR A 113 -23.44 -1.00 6.40
N PHE A 114 -22.57 -1.53 7.27
CA PHE A 114 -22.05 -0.82 8.44
C PHE A 114 -20.65 -0.22 8.29
N ILE A 115 -19.97 -0.42 7.15
CA ILE A 115 -18.66 0.20 6.92
C ILE A 115 -18.84 1.65 6.45
N ARG A 116 -19.46 2.49 7.30
CA ARG A 116 -19.56 3.95 7.13
C ARG A 116 -18.49 4.72 7.91
N LYS A 117 -17.63 4.00 8.64
CA LYS A 117 -16.53 4.55 9.43
C LYS A 117 -15.25 4.57 8.59
N PRO A 118 -14.30 5.48 8.85
CA PRO A 118 -12.98 5.39 8.23
C PRO A 118 -12.38 3.99 8.47
N LEU A 119 -11.77 3.42 7.43
CA LEU A 119 -11.17 2.09 7.49
C LEU A 119 -9.90 2.09 8.33
N PHE A 120 -9.28 3.27 8.43
CA PHE A 120 -8.05 3.47 9.17
C PHE A 120 -8.17 4.57 10.21
N LYS A 121 -7.37 4.40 11.26
CA LYS A 121 -6.95 5.50 12.12
C LYS A 121 -5.48 5.80 11.87
N MET A 122 -5.20 7.00 11.40
CA MET A 122 -3.86 7.45 11.04
C MET A 122 -3.08 7.97 12.24
N TYR A 123 -1.83 7.53 12.35
CA TYR A 123 -0.85 8.01 13.31
C TYR A 123 0.48 8.30 12.61
N PRO A 124 1.33 9.21 13.13
CA PRO A 124 2.67 9.41 12.60
C PRO A 124 3.55 8.18 12.86
N LEU A 125 4.27 7.72 11.84
CA LEU A 125 5.29 6.68 12.00
C LEU A 125 6.56 7.30 12.59
N LYS A 126 6.91 6.90 13.82
CA LYS A 126 8.06 7.46 14.57
C LYS A 126 9.25 6.51 14.67
N ASN A 127 9.10 5.27 14.22
CA ASN A 127 10.16 4.28 14.31
C ASN A 127 11.15 4.46 13.16
N GLU A 128 12.21 5.22 13.42
CA GLU A 128 13.29 5.52 12.45
C GLU A 128 13.91 4.27 11.85
N HIS A 129 14.13 3.23 12.66
CA HIS A 129 14.65 1.97 12.15
C HIS A 129 13.67 1.34 11.16
N LEU A 130 12.38 1.27 11.50
CA LEU A 130 11.37 0.75 10.57
C LEU A 130 11.31 1.57 9.28
N ILE A 131 11.35 2.90 9.36
CA ILE A 131 11.38 3.78 8.18
C ILE A 131 12.58 3.44 7.28
N GLN A 132 13.76 3.34 7.89
CA GLN A 132 14.99 3.00 7.17
C GLN A 132 14.92 1.61 6.53
N LEU A 133 14.47 0.59 7.26
CA LEU A 133 14.36 -0.77 6.74
C LEU A 133 13.34 -0.84 5.58
N LEU A 134 12.17 -0.21 5.72
CA LEU A 134 11.12 -0.22 4.68
C LEU A 134 11.50 0.57 3.42
N THR A 135 12.40 1.55 3.55
CA THR A 135 12.94 2.33 2.41
C THR A 135 14.24 1.77 1.85
N GLY A 136 14.70 0.60 2.32
CA GLY A 136 15.92 -0.06 1.84
C GLY A 136 17.23 0.58 2.32
N LYS A 137 17.19 1.46 3.34
CA LYS A 137 18.40 2.04 3.93
C LYS A 137 19.08 1.04 4.86
N LYS A 138 20.42 0.98 4.77
CA LYS A 138 21.24 0.14 5.63
C LYS A 138 21.36 0.77 7.03
N ILE A 139 21.10 -0.03 8.07
CA ILE A 139 21.26 0.37 9.47
C ILE A 139 22.53 -0.27 10.02
N THR A 140 23.52 0.54 10.39
CA THR A 140 24.75 0.10 11.04
C THR A 140 24.82 0.68 12.45
N LEU A 141 24.70 -0.18 13.45
CA LEU A 141 24.92 0.18 14.84
C LEU A 141 26.29 -0.38 15.28
N PRO A 142 27.05 0.36 16.12
CA PRO A 142 28.31 -0.15 16.66
C PRO A 142 28.10 -1.21 17.76
N TYR A 143 26.85 -1.54 18.08
CA TYR A 143 26.45 -2.52 19.08
C TYR A 143 25.26 -3.35 18.57
N PHE A 144 25.03 -4.51 19.19
CA PHE A 144 23.88 -5.37 18.90
C PHE A 144 22.60 -4.78 19.50
N ASP A 145 21.56 -4.65 18.69
CA ASP A 145 20.21 -4.26 19.13
C ASP A 145 19.22 -5.37 18.78
N ARG A 146 18.67 -6.02 19.82
CA ARG A 146 17.69 -7.10 19.67
C ARG A 146 16.42 -6.67 18.93
N LYS A 147 15.91 -5.47 19.21
CA LYS A 147 14.66 -4.98 18.59
C LYS A 147 14.86 -4.77 17.10
N LEU A 148 16.04 -4.29 16.70
CA LEU A 148 16.39 -4.12 15.30
C LEU A 148 16.48 -5.48 14.57
N GLU A 149 17.09 -6.48 15.19
CA GLU A 149 17.17 -7.83 14.60
C GLU A 149 15.80 -8.50 14.48
N ASP A 150 14.95 -8.38 15.51
CA ASP A 150 13.57 -8.85 15.46
C ASP A 150 12.79 -8.17 14.31
N LEU A 151 13.03 -6.87 14.09
CA LEU A 151 12.40 -6.10 13.01
C LEU A 151 12.88 -6.52 11.62
N LYS A 152 14.19 -6.76 11.47
CA LYS A 152 14.76 -7.32 10.23
C LYS A 152 14.17 -8.68 9.91
N LEU A 153 14.03 -9.55 10.92
CA LEU A 153 13.47 -10.88 10.77
C LEU A 153 11.96 -10.84 10.41
N LEU A 154 11.21 -9.92 11.03
CA LEU A 154 9.81 -9.68 10.69
C LEU A 154 9.69 -9.29 9.21
N ILE A 155 10.47 -8.32 8.76
CA ILE A 155 10.38 -7.76 7.40
C ILE A 155 10.81 -8.77 6.34
N ARG A 156 11.95 -9.45 6.55
CA ARG A 156 12.58 -10.34 5.55
C ARG A 156 11.64 -11.46 5.08
N ASN A 157 10.80 -11.97 5.97
CA ASN A 157 9.92 -13.10 5.67
C ASN A 157 8.46 -12.68 5.43
N HIS A 158 8.15 -11.37 5.38
CA HIS A 158 6.78 -10.90 5.31
C HIS A 158 6.28 -10.81 3.85
N PRO A 159 5.26 -11.60 3.44
CA PRO A 159 4.81 -11.65 2.04
C PRO A 159 4.13 -10.37 1.55
N PHE A 160 3.73 -9.48 2.46
CA PHE A 160 3.13 -8.18 2.15
C PHE A 160 4.01 -7.03 2.67
N CYS A 161 5.23 -6.92 2.16
CA CYS A 161 6.18 -5.88 2.50
C CYS A 161 6.96 -5.42 1.25
N SER A 162 7.27 -4.13 1.17
CA SER A 162 8.09 -3.56 0.10
C SER A 162 9.56 -3.94 0.20
N ALA A 163 10.05 -4.23 1.41
CA ALA A 163 11.44 -4.59 1.66
C ALA A 163 11.65 -6.06 1.30
N VAL A 164 11.64 -6.33 0.00
CA VAL A 164 12.15 -7.57 -0.57
C VAL A 164 13.65 -7.47 -0.52
N ASP A 165 14.18 -8.08 0.55
CA ASP A 165 15.52 -8.62 0.59
C ASP A 165 16.63 -7.55 0.53
N TYR A 166 17.44 -7.45 1.60
CA TYR A 166 18.67 -6.64 1.65
C TYR A 166 19.73 -7.03 0.59
N SER A 167 19.36 -7.89 -0.37
CA SER A 167 20.09 -8.40 -1.52
C SER A 167 19.79 -7.62 -2.83
N GLY A 168 18.83 -6.69 -2.85
CA GLY A 168 18.59 -5.80 -4.00
C GLY A 168 17.70 -6.37 -5.09
N ALA A 169 16.63 -7.10 -4.74
CA ALA A 169 15.62 -7.53 -5.70
C ALA A 169 14.35 -6.64 -5.62
N LEU A 170 13.73 -6.42 -6.78
CA LEU A 170 12.49 -5.66 -6.94
C LEU A 170 11.39 -6.24 -6.01
N GLY A 171 10.71 -5.36 -5.27
CA GLY A 171 9.52 -5.72 -4.49
C GLY A 171 8.42 -6.35 -5.37
N PRO A 172 7.35 -6.92 -4.82
CA PRO A 172 6.25 -7.46 -5.61
C PRO A 172 5.37 -6.31 -6.12
N VAL A 173 5.94 -5.48 -6.99
CA VAL A 173 5.26 -4.48 -7.83
C VAL A 173 6.09 -4.32 -9.11
N GLU A 174 5.73 -5.11 -10.13
CA GLU A 174 5.62 -4.74 -11.55
C GLU A 174 5.39 -6.03 -12.36
N VAL A 175 4.20 -6.20 -12.94
CA VAL A 175 4.04 -7.01 -14.16
C VAL A 175 3.56 -6.08 -15.26
N THR A 176 4.51 -5.32 -15.80
CA THR A 176 4.41 -4.77 -17.15
C THR A 176 4.27 -5.95 -18.10
N LEU A 177 3.07 -6.16 -18.63
CA LEU A 177 2.92 -6.92 -19.86
C LEU A 177 3.62 -6.10 -20.95
N LEU A 178 4.82 -6.52 -21.33
CA LEU A 178 5.40 -6.12 -22.61
C LEU A 178 4.41 -6.58 -23.69
N VAL A 179 3.62 -5.65 -24.21
CA VAL A 179 3.02 -5.82 -25.53
C VAL A 179 4.20 -5.91 -26.49
N ASN A 180 4.37 -7.07 -27.12
CA ASN A 180 5.37 -7.29 -28.16
C ASN A 180 5.19 -6.23 -29.26
N ASP A 181 6.10 -5.26 -29.29
CA ASP A 181 6.45 -4.59 -30.53
C ASP A 181 7.43 -5.46 -31.31
N SER A 182 7.19 -5.50 -32.62
CA SER A 182 7.94 -6.17 -33.69
C SER A 182 7.44 -7.57 -34.04
N ILE A 183 6.67 -7.71 -35.13
CA ILE A 183 7.20 -8.25 -36.38
C ILE A 183 6.51 -7.57 -37.57
N THR A 184 7.24 -6.68 -38.22
CA THR A 184 7.07 -6.32 -39.63
C THR A 184 7.57 -7.47 -40.49
N PHE A 185 6.77 -7.92 -41.45
CA PHE A 185 7.22 -8.48 -42.72
C PHE A 185 6.37 -7.86 -43.83
#